data_AF-A0A9W4TJZ9-F1
#
_entry.id   AF-A0A9W4TJZ9-F1
#
_cell.length_a   1.000
_cell.length_b   1.000
_cell.length_c   1.000
_cell.angle_alpha   90.00
_cell.angle_beta   90.00
_cell.angle_gamma   90.00
#
_symmetry.space_group_name_H-M   'P 1'
#
loop_
_entity.id
_entity.type
_entity.pdbx_description
1 polymer ?
#
loop_
_entity_poly.entity_id
_entity_poly.type
_entity_poly.pdbx_seq_one_letter_code
_entity_poly.pdbx_strand_id
1 'polypeptide(L)'
;MPNLFSPEKFSVYTFFEEIRANENKFIKYNSQLEIPNDVSLYHTDLDEDVIYLKIAHNITGKDMHGAMKLSNTIIRNASYYIVEKIATTEKYRKGGIATLLYKFVVELGLDFMSDSIHTTFGSKDLWQKFPFYFPEKKVYILNIKTFYKRKYNTQNEFTIWGKQSDDDFDFLEKEDKIYLLEELYSSNTITKMQKDFFVNNIENLSDKSNIRLVLE
;
A
#
# COMPACT_ATOMS: atom_id res chain seq x y z
N MET A 1 -1.09 -0.59 9.64
CA MET A 1 -2.29 0.06 10.19
C MET A 1 -3.46 -0.74 9.67
N PRO A 2 -4.27 -1.38 10.53
CA PRO A 2 -5.24 -2.36 10.05
C PRO A 2 -6.51 -1.71 9.54
N ASN A 3 -7.22 -2.48 8.73
CA ASN A 3 -8.56 -2.24 8.24
C ASN A 3 -9.56 -2.12 9.38
N LEU A 4 -10.80 -1.74 9.04
CA LEU A 4 -11.95 -1.98 9.93
C LEU A 4 -11.97 -3.42 10.48
N PHE A 5 -11.50 -4.42 9.71
CA PHE A 5 -11.24 -5.78 10.19
C PHE A 5 -10.01 -6.43 9.50
N SER A 6 -8.79 -6.13 9.96
CA SER A 6 -7.61 -6.98 9.67
C SER A 6 -6.74 -7.19 10.91
N PRO A 7 -6.30 -8.44 11.19
CA PRO A 7 -6.10 -8.90 12.56
C PRO A 7 -4.70 -8.62 13.14
N GLU A 8 -3.75 -8.16 12.34
CA GLU A 8 -2.36 -8.07 12.81
C GLU A 8 -1.90 -6.63 12.99
N LYS A 9 -1.60 -6.27 14.25
CA LYS A 9 -0.80 -5.08 14.55
C LYS A 9 0.51 -5.19 13.79
N PHE A 10 0.64 -4.43 12.71
CA PHE A 10 1.88 -4.31 11.96
C PHE A 10 3.01 -3.87 12.91
N SER A 11 3.91 -4.80 13.21
CA SER A 11 5.10 -4.55 14.02
C SER A 11 6.27 -4.24 13.08
N VAL A 12 6.69 -2.97 13.05
CA VAL A 12 7.87 -2.54 12.29
C VAL A 12 9.11 -3.33 12.70
N TYR A 13 9.25 -3.59 14.01
CA TYR A 13 10.35 -4.38 14.55
C TYR A 13 10.34 -5.81 13.99
N THR A 14 9.21 -6.51 14.10
CA THR A 14 9.06 -7.89 13.60
C THR A 14 9.28 -7.96 12.08
N PHE A 15 8.81 -6.96 11.34
CA PHE A 15 9.04 -6.90 9.90
C PHE A 15 10.53 -6.71 9.55
N PHE A 16 11.25 -5.87 10.28
CA PHE A 16 12.70 -5.74 10.05
C PHE A 16 13.50 -6.97 10.48
N GLU A 17 13.06 -7.73 11.50
CA GLU A 17 13.63 -9.04 11.80
C GLU A 17 13.39 -10.05 10.66
N GLU A 18 12.19 -10.05 10.06
CA GLU A 18 11.88 -10.86 8.87
C GLU A 18 12.83 -10.53 7.69
N ILE A 19 13.13 -9.26 7.45
CA ILE A 19 14.10 -8.82 6.43
C ILE A 19 15.51 -9.31 6.78
N ARG A 20 15.95 -9.15 8.02
CA ARG A 20 17.28 -9.59 8.48
C ARG A 20 17.45 -11.12 8.38
N ALA A 21 16.39 -11.88 8.60
CA ALA A 21 16.42 -13.33 8.44
C ALA A 21 16.69 -13.76 6.98
N ASN A 22 16.41 -12.89 6.01
CA ASN A 22 16.67 -13.10 4.58
C ASN A 22 17.92 -12.34 4.07
N GLU A 23 18.78 -11.84 4.96
CA GLU A 23 19.90 -10.96 4.61
C GLU A 23 20.82 -11.55 3.53
N ASN A 24 21.06 -12.86 3.58
CA ASN A 24 21.93 -13.59 2.65
C ASN A 24 21.35 -13.74 1.23
N LYS A 25 20.05 -13.45 1.04
CA LYS A 25 19.38 -13.53 -0.27
C LYS A 25 19.40 -12.19 -1.01
N PHE A 26 19.77 -11.10 -0.35
CA PHE A 26 19.72 -9.77 -0.96
C PHE A 26 20.87 -9.56 -1.94
N ILE A 27 20.50 -9.12 -3.13
CA ILE A 27 21.38 -8.71 -4.22
C ILE A 27 21.36 -7.19 -4.28
N LYS A 28 22.54 -6.57 -4.30
CA LYS A 28 22.66 -5.11 -4.49
C LYS A 28 22.26 -4.75 -5.92
N TYR A 29 21.36 -3.79 -6.05
CA TYR A 29 20.89 -3.29 -7.32
C TYR A 29 21.67 -2.06 -7.77
N ASN A 30 22.05 -2.03 -9.04
CA ASN A 30 22.69 -0.88 -9.67
C ASN A 30 21.62 0.04 -10.26
N SER A 31 21.08 0.90 -9.41
CA SER A 31 19.99 1.81 -9.73
C SER A 31 20.43 3.00 -10.60
N GLN A 32 19.53 3.46 -11.46
CA GLN A 32 19.59 4.76 -12.15
C GLN A 32 18.81 5.84 -11.40
N LEU A 33 18.09 5.49 -10.33
CA LEU A 33 17.40 6.45 -9.48
C LEU A 33 18.39 7.35 -8.75
N GLU A 34 18.00 8.61 -8.58
CA GLU A 34 18.69 9.53 -7.70
C GLU A 34 18.50 9.07 -6.24
N ILE A 35 19.55 8.47 -5.67
CA ILE A 35 19.60 8.01 -4.28
C ILE A 35 20.71 8.75 -3.51
N PRO A 36 20.55 8.95 -2.18
CA PRO A 36 21.64 9.47 -1.36
C PRO A 36 22.94 8.66 -1.52
N ASN A 37 24.09 9.35 -1.55
CA ASN A 37 25.39 8.73 -1.82
C ASN A 37 25.78 7.62 -0.83
N ASP A 38 25.25 7.68 0.39
CA ASP A 38 25.50 6.74 1.48
C ASP A 38 24.55 5.53 1.48
N VAL A 39 23.60 5.43 0.54
CA VAL A 39 22.64 4.32 0.49
C VAL A 39 22.80 3.45 -0.75
N SER A 40 22.24 2.25 -0.68
CA SER A 40 22.13 1.32 -1.79
C SER A 40 20.77 0.63 -1.75
N LEU A 41 20.28 0.27 -2.92
CA LEU A 41 19.04 -0.50 -3.10
C LEU A 41 19.39 -1.97 -3.20
N TYR A 42 18.56 -2.82 -2.61
CA TYR A 42 18.74 -4.27 -2.62
C TYR A 42 17.40 -4.97 -2.83
N HIS A 43 17.40 -6.07 -3.57
CA HIS A 43 16.23 -6.92 -3.76
C HIS A 43 16.59 -8.41 -3.53
N THR A 44 15.61 -9.23 -3.20
CA THR A 44 15.73 -10.70 -3.33
C THR A 44 15.46 -11.14 -4.77
N ASP A 45 15.52 -12.44 -5.05
CA ASP A 45 15.20 -12.98 -6.38
C ASP A 45 13.85 -12.45 -6.90
N LEU A 46 13.83 -12.00 -8.15
CA LEU A 46 12.66 -11.39 -8.78
C LEU A 46 11.73 -12.45 -9.41
N ASP A 47 12.20 -13.68 -9.54
CA ASP A 47 11.42 -14.81 -10.04
C ASP A 47 10.64 -15.54 -8.92
N GLU A 48 10.80 -15.12 -7.66
CA GLU A 48 10.06 -15.66 -6.51
C GLU A 48 8.66 -15.02 -6.38
N ASP A 49 7.70 -15.80 -5.87
CA ASP A 49 6.35 -15.31 -5.53
C ASP A 49 6.37 -14.22 -4.43
N VAL A 50 7.46 -14.12 -3.67
CA VAL A 50 7.63 -13.11 -2.63
C VAL A 50 8.95 -12.40 -2.82
N ILE A 51 8.89 -11.09 -3.07
CA ILE A 51 10.07 -10.25 -3.25
C ILE A 51 10.20 -9.33 -2.05
N TYR A 52 11.42 -9.22 -1.52
CA TYR A 52 11.77 -8.21 -0.54
C TYR A 52 12.66 -7.16 -1.17
N LEU A 53 12.34 -5.89 -0.93
CA LEU A 53 13.17 -4.75 -1.27
C LEU A 53 13.66 -4.09 0.01
N LYS A 54 14.91 -3.61 0.02
CA LYS A 54 15.41 -2.76 1.11
C LYS A 54 16.30 -1.65 0.60
N ILE A 55 16.30 -0.56 1.37
CA ILE A 55 17.24 0.55 1.26
C ILE A 55 18.11 0.50 2.50
N ALA A 56 19.42 0.39 2.32
CA ALA A 56 20.35 0.30 3.44
C ALA A 56 21.65 1.07 3.16
N HIS A 57 22.39 1.38 4.21
CA HIS A 57 23.68 2.05 4.09
C HIS A 57 24.66 1.24 3.23
N ASN A 58 25.29 1.90 2.26
CA ASN A 58 26.08 1.28 1.19
C ASN A 58 27.30 0.46 1.67
N ILE A 59 27.95 0.87 2.76
CA ILE A 59 29.12 0.18 3.35
C ILE A 59 28.72 -1.05 4.16
N THR A 60 27.72 -0.94 5.02
CA THR A 60 27.40 -2.00 5.97
C THR A 60 26.32 -2.95 5.49
N GLY A 61 25.40 -2.48 4.61
CA GLY A 61 24.20 -3.21 4.18
C GLY A 61 23.19 -3.49 5.31
N LYS A 62 23.56 -3.20 6.56
CA LYS A 62 22.86 -3.59 7.80
C LYS A 62 22.04 -2.46 8.41
N ASP A 63 22.47 -1.21 8.26
CA ASP A 63 21.64 -0.07 8.68
C ASP A 63 20.53 0.15 7.65
N MET A 64 19.34 -0.39 7.95
CA MET A 64 18.19 -0.32 7.07
C MET A 64 17.47 1.01 7.22
N HIS A 65 17.30 1.70 6.10
CA HIS A 65 16.55 2.95 6.02
C HIS A 65 15.06 2.66 5.82
N GLY A 66 14.74 1.64 5.02
CA GLY A 66 13.39 1.13 4.85
C GLY A 66 13.37 -0.19 4.08
N ALA A 67 12.22 -0.86 4.12
CA ALA A 67 12.00 -2.13 3.44
C ALA A 67 10.56 -2.26 2.95
N MET A 68 10.37 -3.08 1.93
CA MET A 68 9.09 -3.42 1.32
C MET A 68 9.03 -4.92 1.06
N LYS A 69 7.86 -5.52 1.31
CA LYS A 69 7.53 -6.90 0.94
C LYS A 69 6.45 -6.87 -0.11
N LEU A 70 6.68 -7.62 -1.19
CA LEU A 70 5.80 -7.76 -2.33
C LEU A 70 5.38 -9.23 -2.46
N SER A 71 4.12 -9.49 -2.79
CA SER A 71 3.63 -10.83 -3.13
C SER A 71 3.10 -10.83 -4.56
N ASN A 72 3.51 -11.81 -5.36
CA ASN A 72 2.99 -11.96 -6.72
C ASN A 72 1.56 -12.50 -6.69
N THR A 73 0.70 -11.95 -7.53
CA THR A 73 -0.64 -12.44 -7.77
C THR A 73 -0.95 -12.42 -9.26
N ILE A 74 -1.71 -13.40 -9.72
CA ILE A 74 -2.11 -13.49 -11.13
C ILE A 74 -3.60 -13.20 -11.24
N ILE A 75 -3.95 -12.17 -12.01
CA ILE A 75 -5.34 -11.77 -12.27
C ILE A 75 -5.56 -11.72 -13.77
N ARG A 76 -6.38 -12.65 -14.30
CA ARG A 76 -6.64 -12.81 -15.75
C ARG A 76 -5.37 -12.80 -16.60
N ASN A 77 -4.38 -13.61 -16.22
CA ASN A 77 -3.10 -13.76 -16.91
C ASN A 77 -2.19 -12.52 -16.88
N ALA A 78 -2.50 -11.51 -16.06
CA ALA A 78 -1.58 -10.43 -15.73
C ALA A 78 -0.98 -10.68 -14.35
N SER A 79 0.34 -10.59 -14.24
CA SER A 79 1.08 -10.66 -12.98
C SER A 79 1.07 -9.28 -12.33
N TYR A 80 0.74 -9.22 -11.05
CA TYR A 80 0.81 -8.01 -10.26
C TYR A 80 1.51 -8.31 -8.93
N TYR A 81 2.36 -7.39 -8.49
CA TYR A 81 2.95 -7.45 -7.16
C TYR A 81 2.13 -6.62 -6.16
N ILE A 82 1.59 -7.25 -5.13
CA ILE A 82 0.86 -6.59 -4.05
C ILE A 82 1.85 -6.13 -2.99
N VAL A 83 1.75 -4.88 -2.54
CA VAL A 83 2.55 -4.35 -1.43
C VAL A 83 1.97 -4.81 -0.08
N GLU A 84 2.49 -5.91 0.45
CA GLU A 84 2.04 -6.51 1.71
C GLU A 84 2.49 -5.72 2.94
N LYS A 85 3.76 -5.29 2.93
CA LYS A 85 4.38 -4.57 4.05
C LYS A 85 5.31 -3.50 3.51
N ILE A 86 5.28 -2.33 4.12
CA ILE A 86 6.26 -1.27 3.89
C ILE A 86 6.60 -0.61 5.22
N ALA A 87 7.89 -0.41 5.48
CA ALA A 87 8.36 0.29 6.67
C ALA A 87 9.55 1.18 6.36
N THR A 88 9.60 2.30 7.09
CA THR A 88 10.75 3.19 7.16
C THR A 88 11.20 3.25 8.60
N THR A 89 12.50 3.13 8.84
CA THR A 89 13.09 3.31 10.17
C THR A 89 12.83 4.73 10.65
N GLU A 90 12.54 4.90 11.95
CA GLU A 90 12.08 6.17 12.52
C GLU A 90 13.02 7.35 12.21
N LYS A 91 14.33 7.10 12.29
CA LYS A 91 15.40 8.06 11.93
C LYS A 91 15.24 8.66 10.52
N TYR A 92 14.62 7.94 9.58
CA TYR A 92 14.54 8.31 8.16
C TYR A 92 13.11 8.57 7.66
N ARG A 93 12.10 8.60 8.55
CA ARG A 93 10.67 8.67 8.19
C ARG A 93 10.27 9.88 7.32
N LYS A 94 11.04 10.98 7.36
CA LYS A 94 10.80 12.20 6.55
C LYS A 94 11.66 12.29 5.27
N GLY A 95 12.47 11.28 4.98
CA GLY A 95 13.41 11.30 3.85
C GLY A 95 12.84 10.82 2.51
N GLY A 96 11.52 10.63 2.38
CA GLY A 96 10.93 10.12 1.14
C GLY A 96 11.25 8.64 0.83
N ILE A 97 11.73 7.88 1.82
CA ILE A 97 12.13 6.46 1.68
C ILE A 97 11.02 5.59 1.12
N ALA A 98 9.77 5.79 1.54
CA ALA A 98 8.63 5.04 1.00
C ALA A 98 8.47 5.30 -0.50
N THR A 99 8.51 6.57 -0.92
CA THR A 99 8.47 6.95 -2.34
C THR A 99 9.64 6.33 -3.11
N LEU A 100 10.83 6.30 -2.53
CA LEU A 100 12.00 5.69 -3.16
C LEU A 100 11.84 4.17 -3.32
N LEU A 101 11.23 3.48 -2.36
CA LEU A 101 10.88 2.05 -2.50
C LEU A 101 9.90 1.84 -3.65
N TYR A 102 8.87 2.68 -3.80
CA TYR A 102 7.97 2.58 -4.97
C TYR A 102 8.67 2.87 -6.29
N LYS A 103 9.58 3.86 -6.32
CA LYS A 103 10.41 4.13 -7.51
C LYS A 103 11.25 2.91 -7.88
N PHE A 104 11.77 2.23 -6.88
CA PHE A 104 12.56 1.03 -7.08
C PHE A 104 11.73 -0.11 -7.68
N VAL A 105 10.48 -0.32 -7.23
CA VAL A 105 9.55 -1.28 -7.87
C VAL A 105 9.35 -0.97 -9.36
N VAL A 106 9.15 0.30 -9.72
CA VAL A 106 8.95 0.73 -11.11
C VAL A 106 10.21 0.53 -11.95
N GLU A 107 11.38 0.85 -11.39
CA GLU A 107 12.68 0.65 -12.06
C GLU A 107 12.98 -0.83 -12.33
N LEU A 108 12.53 -1.73 -11.45
CA LEU A 108 12.59 -3.19 -11.66
C LEU A 108 11.61 -3.69 -12.73
N GLY A 109 10.79 -2.81 -13.32
CA GLY A 109 9.81 -3.15 -14.34
C GLY A 109 8.62 -3.95 -13.80
N LEU A 110 8.38 -3.93 -12.48
CA LEU A 110 7.30 -4.67 -11.85
C LEU A 110 6.00 -3.88 -11.90
N ASP A 111 4.95 -4.48 -12.45
CA ASP A 111 3.60 -3.96 -12.31
C ASP A 111 3.11 -4.28 -10.89
N PHE A 112 2.59 -3.27 -10.19
CA PHE A 112 2.17 -3.45 -8.81
C PHE A 112 0.74 -2.99 -8.58
N MET A 113 0.15 -3.59 -7.56
CA MET A 113 -1.23 -3.41 -7.16
C MET A 113 -1.27 -2.93 -5.71
N SER A 114 -2.26 -2.09 -5.40
CA SER A 114 -2.59 -1.79 -4.02
C SER A 114 -2.92 -3.07 -3.25
N ASP A 115 -2.73 -3.03 -1.94
CA ASP A 115 -3.26 -4.07 -1.07
C ASP A 115 -4.79 -4.18 -1.18
N SER A 116 -5.35 -5.12 -0.40
CA SER A 116 -6.77 -5.39 -0.46
C SER A 116 -7.66 -4.26 0.06
N ILE A 117 -7.06 -3.19 0.61
CA ILE A 117 -7.76 -2.26 1.48
C ILE A 117 -7.45 -0.81 1.16
N HIS A 118 -8.36 -0.23 0.39
CA HIS A 118 -8.45 1.22 0.19
C HIS A 118 -9.16 1.93 1.36
N THR A 119 -8.71 1.74 2.60
CA THR A 119 -9.28 2.43 3.79
C THR A 119 -8.28 3.37 4.48
N THR A 120 -7.05 3.45 3.98
CA THR A 120 -6.01 4.31 4.58
C THR A 120 -5.69 5.51 3.67
N PHE A 121 -5.91 6.71 4.20
CA PHE A 121 -5.63 7.98 3.51
C PHE A 121 -4.18 8.14 3.03
N GLY A 122 -3.21 7.54 3.74
CA GLY A 122 -1.81 7.56 3.30
C GLY A 122 -1.61 6.89 1.94
N SER A 123 -2.42 5.88 1.60
CA SER A 123 -2.41 5.26 0.27
C SER A 123 -3.01 6.20 -0.78
N LYS A 124 -4.07 6.94 -0.46
CA LYS A 124 -4.74 7.87 -1.38
C LYS A 124 -3.78 8.94 -1.91
N ASP A 125 -3.08 9.64 -1.02
CA ASP A 125 -2.14 10.70 -1.40
C ASP A 125 -1.01 10.17 -2.30
N LEU A 126 -0.57 8.94 -2.04
CA LEU A 126 0.45 8.27 -2.84
C LEU A 126 -0.10 7.95 -4.24
N TRP A 127 -1.27 7.31 -4.33
CA TRP A 127 -1.87 6.92 -5.61
C TRP A 127 -2.23 8.12 -6.50
N GLN A 128 -2.70 9.21 -5.90
CA GLN A 128 -2.94 10.47 -6.62
C GLN A 128 -1.66 11.08 -7.17
N LYS A 129 -0.52 10.83 -6.51
CA LYS A 129 0.77 11.38 -6.92
C LYS A 129 1.56 10.49 -7.88
N PHE A 130 1.20 9.22 -8.03
CA PHE A 130 1.89 8.32 -8.94
C PHE A 130 1.98 8.82 -10.38
N PRO A 131 0.94 9.41 -10.99
CA PRO A 131 1.06 9.98 -12.34
C PRO A 131 2.09 11.13 -12.44
N PHE A 132 2.40 11.82 -11.33
CA PHE A 132 3.45 12.84 -11.30
C PHE A 132 4.84 12.22 -11.08
N TYR A 133 4.92 11.15 -10.29
CA TYR A 133 6.19 10.46 -10.01
C TYR A 133 6.64 9.54 -11.15
N PHE A 134 5.69 8.98 -11.89
CA PHE A 134 5.87 7.98 -12.94
C PHE A 134 4.99 8.32 -14.15
N PRO A 135 5.29 9.40 -14.89
CA PRO A 135 4.48 9.86 -16.02
C PRO A 135 4.38 8.83 -17.16
N GLU A 136 5.34 7.92 -17.27
CA GLU A 136 5.39 6.81 -18.22
C GLU A 136 4.42 5.67 -17.87
N LYS A 137 4.04 5.58 -16.59
CA LYS A 137 3.12 4.57 -16.07
C LYS A 137 1.69 5.09 -16.01
N LYS A 138 0.73 4.18 -16.11
CA LYS A 138 -0.71 4.46 -16.05
C LYS A 138 -1.30 3.84 -14.79
N VAL A 139 -2.08 4.64 -14.08
CA VAL A 139 -2.87 4.15 -12.95
C VAL A 139 -4.24 3.70 -13.46
N TYR A 140 -4.62 2.46 -13.13
CA TYR A 140 -5.94 1.92 -13.42
C TYR A 140 -6.66 1.53 -12.13
N ILE A 141 -7.98 1.58 -12.18
CA ILE A 141 -8.89 0.98 -11.23
C ILE A 141 -9.29 -0.38 -11.80
N LEU A 142 -8.99 -1.44 -11.06
CA LEU A 142 -9.35 -2.81 -11.39
C LEU A 142 -10.35 -3.34 -10.36
N ASN A 143 -11.47 -3.88 -10.81
CA ASN A 143 -12.31 -4.71 -9.96
C ASN A 143 -11.82 -6.16 -10.08
N ILE A 144 -11.28 -6.77 -9.03
CA ILE A 144 -10.70 -8.12 -9.11
C ILE A 144 -11.75 -9.23 -9.25
N LYS A 145 -13.02 -8.96 -8.94
CA LYS A 145 -14.12 -9.92 -9.07
C LYS A 145 -14.70 -9.94 -10.49
N THR A 146 -14.94 -8.75 -11.06
CA THR A 146 -15.51 -8.61 -12.42
C THR A 146 -14.45 -8.44 -13.49
N PHE A 147 -13.23 -8.12 -13.07
CA PHE A 147 -12.07 -7.79 -13.90
C PHE A 147 -12.27 -6.57 -14.80
N TYR A 148 -13.28 -5.77 -14.50
CA TYR A 148 -13.46 -4.49 -15.15
C TYR A 148 -12.30 -3.57 -14.80
N LYS A 149 -11.61 -3.06 -15.82
CA LYS A 149 -10.45 -2.18 -15.71
C LYS A 149 -10.73 -0.84 -16.39
N ARG A 150 -10.44 0.27 -15.70
CA ARG A 150 -10.57 1.63 -16.24
C ARG A 150 -9.45 2.53 -15.76
N LYS A 151 -9.12 3.59 -16.49
CA LYS A 151 -8.11 4.58 -16.06
C LYS A 151 -8.59 5.31 -14.80
N TYR A 152 -7.67 5.61 -13.89
CA TYR A 152 -7.93 6.28 -12.62
C TYR A 152 -8.34 7.77 -12.75
N ASN A 153 -8.08 8.40 -13.89
CA ASN A 153 -8.20 9.85 -14.07
C ASN A 153 -9.59 10.41 -13.69
N THR A 154 -9.56 11.49 -12.89
CA THR A 154 -10.69 12.36 -12.50
C THR A 154 -11.93 11.63 -11.99
N GLN A 155 -11.76 10.46 -11.34
CA GLN A 155 -12.88 9.72 -10.78
C GLN A 155 -13.25 10.22 -9.38
N ASN A 156 -14.54 10.13 -9.07
CA ASN A 156 -15.01 10.48 -7.74
C ASN A 156 -14.46 9.47 -6.71
N GLU A 157 -14.03 9.99 -5.56
CA GLU A 157 -13.35 9.27 -4.51
C GLU A 157 -14.17 8.07 -3.99
N PHE A 158 -15.50 8.23 -3.86
CA PHE A 158 -16.39 7.15 -3.41
C PHE A 158 -16.47 5.95 -4.36
N THR A 159 -15.90 6.05 -5.57
CA THR A 159 -15.83 4.90 -6.49
C THR A 159 -14.67 3.95 -6.18
N ILE A 160 -13.75 4.36 -5.31
CA ILE A 160 -12.48 3.67 -5.01
C ILE A 160 -12.35 3.46 -3.50
N TRP A 161 -12.61 4.51 -2.74
CA TRP A 161 -12.56 4.51 -1.28
C TRP A 161 -13.94 4.18 -0.73
N GLY A 162 -13.99 3.35 0.30
CA GLY A 162 -15.24 2.90 0.92
C GLY A 162 -14.98 2.00 2.11
N LYS A 163 -15.93 1.13 2.42
CA LYS A 163 -15.78 0.16 3.52
C LYS A 163 -15.36 -1.20 3.01
N GLN A 164 -14.81 -2.01 3.91
CA GLN A 164 -14.67 -3.45 3.70
C GLN A 164 -16.06 -4.08 3.92
N SER A 165 -16.39 -5.12 3.14
CA SER A 165 -17.64 -5.89 3.24
C SER A 165 -18.11 -6.03 4.69
N ASP A 166 -19.28 -5.47 4.96
CA ASP A 166 -19.94 -5.46 6.28
C ASP A 166 -21.42 -5.30 5.98
N ASP A 167 -22.07 -6.44 5.79
CA ASP A 167 -23.48 -6.49 5.38
C ASP A 167 -24.35 -5.85 6.47
N ASP A 168 -24.00 -6.05 7.74
CA ASP A 168 -24.70 -5.47 8.89
C ASP A 168 -24.66 -3.94 8.83
N PHE A 169 -23.50 -3.34 8.53
CA PHE A 169 -23.38 -1.89 8.33
C PHE A 169 -24.31 -1.38 7.22
N ASP A 170 -24.46 -2.10 6.11
CA ASP A 170 -25.26 -1.64 4.98
C ASP A 170 -26.75 -1.53 5.32
N PHE A 171 -27.25 -2.41 6.21
CA PHE A 171 -28.65 -2.42 6.65
C PHE A 171 -29.00 -1.38 7.71
N LEU A 172 -28.02 -0.74 8.35
CA LEU A 172 -28.26 0.28 9.37
C LEU A 172 -28.84 1.57 8.77
N GLU A 173 -29.69 2.25 9.52
CA GLU A 173 -30.11 3.61 9.21
C GLU A 173 -28.95 4.60 9.39
N LYS A 174 -29.07 5.80 8.83
CA LYS A 174 -27.98 6.78 8.79
C LYS A 174 -27.50 7.16 10.20
N GLU A 175 -28.43 7.37 11.12
CA GLU A 175 -28.13 7.74 12.51
C GLU A 175 -27.36 6.63 13.23
N ASP A 176 -27.75 5.37 13.03
CA ASP A 176 -27.10 4.20 13.61
C ASP A 176 -25.69 4.01 13.04
N LYS A 177 -25.52 4.23 11.72
CA LYS A 177 -24.21 4.23 11.07
C LYS A 177 -23.28 5.29 11.67
N ILE A 178 -23.78 6.50 11.93
CA ILE A 178 -22.98 7.57 12.57
C ILE A 178 -22.60 7.16 13.99
N TYR A 179 -23.55 6.65 14.77
CA TYR A 179 -23.30 6.20 16.14
C TYR A 179 -22.21 5.12 16.20
N LEU A 180 -22.27 4.12 15.33
CA LEU A 180 -21.26 3.07 15.25
C LEU A 180 -19.88 3.63 14.90
N LEU A 181 -19.80 4.58 13.96
CA LEU A 181 -18.53 5.24 13.60
C LEU A 181 -17.94 6.03 14.78
N GLU A 182 -18.77 6.68 15.59
CA GLU A 182 -18.36 7.36 16.83
C GLU A 182 -17.82 6.36 17.87
N GLU A 183 -18.46 5.21 18.02
CA GLU A 183 -18.02 4.15 18.93
C GLU A 183 -16.69 3.53 18.49
N LEU A 184 -16.55 3.24 17.20
CA LEU A 184 -15.29 2.76 16.60
C LEU A 184 -14.16 3.77 16.78
N TYR A 185 -14.45 5.07 16.69
CA TYR A 185 -13.46 6.10 16.96
C TYR A 185 -13.11 6.18 18.46
N SER A 186 -14.12 6.15 19.33
CA SER A 186 -13.94 6.23 20.79
C SER A 186 -13.15 5.03 21.34
N SER A 187 -13.30 3.85 20.72
CA SER A 187 -12.54 2.64 21.02
C SER A 187 -11.13 2.63 20.40
N ASN A 188 -10.72 3.68 19.69
CA ASN A 188 -9.48 3.78 18.91
C ASN A 188 -9.33 2.71 17.81
N THR A 189 -10.45 2.14 17.35
CA THR A 189 -10.46 1.17 16.24
C THR A 189 -10.19 1.86 14.90
N ILE A 190 -10.73 3.07 14.73
CA ILE A 190 -10.47 3.92 13.56
C ILE A 190 -9.83 5.24 13.97
N THR A 191 -9.04 5.82 13.07
CA THR A 191 -8.46 7.16 13.26
C THR A 191 -9.50 8.26 13.07
N LYS A 192 -9.22 9.46 13.61
CA LYS A 192 -10.08 10.64 13.39
C LYS A 192 -10.30 10.92 11.90
N MET A 193 -9.25 10.82 11.09
CA MET A 193 -9.33 11.05 9.65
C MET A 193 -10.25 10.05 8.94
N GLN A 194 -10.21 8.77 9.34
CA GLN A 194 -11.12 7.74 8.81
C GLN A 194 -12.56 8.00 9.24
N LYS A 195 -12.78 8.34 10.52
CA LYS A 195 -14.11 8.73 11.02
C LYS A 195 -14.68 9.90 10.22
N ASP A 196 -13.93 10.99 10.09
CA ASP A 196 -14.36 12.20 9.39
C ASP A 196 -14.73 11.87 7.91
N PHE A 197 -13.96 11.01 7.26
CA PHE A 197 -14.29 10.54 5.91
C PHE A 197 -15.59 9.76 5.83
N PHE A 198 -15.77 8.77 6.71
CA PHE A 198 -16.94 7.92 6.68
C PHE A 198 -18.21 8.70 7.00
N VAL A 199 -18.17 9.60 7.99
CA VAL A 199 -19.31 10.47 8.33
C VAL A 199 -19.66 11.39 7.16
N ASN A 200 -18.66 12.03 6.52
CA ASN A 200 -18.89 12.94 5.40
C ASN A 200 -19.40 12.25 4.13
N ASN A 201 -19.19 10.93 3.99
CA ASN A 201 -19.54 10.16 2.80
C ASN A 201 -20.54 9.04 3.09
N ILE A 202 -21.25 9.10 4.22
CA ILE A 202 -22.01 7.98 4.77
C ILE A 202 -23.03 7.38 3.80
N GLU A 203 -23.63 8.21 2.96
CA GLU A 203 -24.62 7.81 1.94
C GLU A 203 -23.98 7.10 0.73
N ASN A 204 -22.67 7.28 0.51
CA ASN A 204 -21.91 6.70 -0.60
C ASN A 204 -20.99 5.54 -0.17
N LEU A 205 -20.99 5.20 1.13
CA LEU A 205 -20.21 4.08 1.64
C LEU A 205 -20.76 2.78 1.05
N SER A 206 -19.89 2.04 0.39
CA SER A 206 -20.19 0.76 -0.22
C SER A 206 -18.98 -0.14 -0.09
N ASP A 207 -19.19 -1.46 -0.23
CA ASP A 207 -18.09 -2.42 -0.23
C ASP A 207 -17.13 -2.19 -1.39
N LYS A 208 -15.85 -1.94 -1.06
CA LYS A 208 -14.74 -1.78 -2.01
C LYS A 208 -13.69 -2.88 -1.87
N SER A 209 -14.01 -3.98 -1.19
CA SER A 209 -13.13 -5.14 -0.99
C SER A 209 -12.54 -5.70 -2.29
N ASN A 210 -13.22 -5.51 -3.42
CA ASN A 210 -12.82 -5.99 -4.73
C ASN A 210 -12.21 -4.91 -5.64
N ILE A 211 -12.08 -3.66 -5.18
CA ILE A 211 -11.46 -2.60 -5.98
C ILE A 211 -9.97 -2.53 -5.66
N ARG A 212 -9.14 -2.42 -6.69
CA ARG A 212 -7.69 -2.28 -6.62
C ARG A 212 -7.22 -1.14 -7.50
N LEU A 213 -6.16 -0.47 -7.08
CA LEU A 213 -5.40 0.40 -7.96
C LEU A 213 -4.19 -0.36 -8.47
N VAL A 214 -3.94 -0.29 -9.77
CA VAL A 214 -2.77 -0.92 -10.41
C VAL A 214 -1.97 0.13 -11.16
N LEU A 215 -0.66 -0.02 -11.14
CA LEU A 215 0.27 0.76 -11.95
C LEU A 215 0.83 -0.14 -13.06
N GLU A 216 0.61 0.23 -14.32
CA GLU A 216 1.03 -0.49 -15.54
C GLU A 216 1.80 0.43 -16.50
#